data_AF-A4ESU1-F1
#
_entry.id   AF-A4ESU1-F1
#
_cell.length_a   1.000
_cell.length_b   1.000
_cell.length_c   1.000
_cell.angle_alpha   90.00
_cell.angle_beta   90.00
_cell.angle_gamma   90.00
#
_symmetry.space_group_name_H-M   'P 1'
#
loop_
_entity.id
_entity.type
_entity.pdbx_description
1 polymer ?
#
loop_
_entity_poly.entity_id
_entity_poly.type
_entity_poly.pdbx_seq_one_letter_code
_entity_poly.pdbx_strand_id
1 'polypeptide(L)' 'MFSELEHSCLLKLALECKHKGLSQSESLDSINTRMHGICSPFRISQAVDTAFHPERCPDLI' A
#
# COMPACT_ATOMS: atom_id res chain seq x y z
N MET A 1 -9.74 13.07 6.76
CA MET A 1 -9.06 12.64 7.99
C MET A 1 -8.19 11.45 7.64
N PHE A 2 -6.87 11.58 7.74
CA PHE A 2 -5.95 10.44 7.66
C PHE A 2 -6.25 9.56 8.87
N SER A 3 -6.82 8.37 8.68
CA SER A 3 -6.78 7.39 9.76
C SER A 3 -5.42 6.72 9.65
N GLU A 4 -4.53 7.00 10.59
CA GLU A 4 -3.20 6.37 10.69
C GLU A 4 -3.29 4.84 10.58
N LEU A 5 -4.42 4.28 11.05
CA LEU A 5 -4.79 2.87 10.93
C LEU A 5 -5.05 2.41 9.48
N GLU A 6 -5.69 3.24 8.65
CA GLU A 6 -5.92 2.93 7.22
C GLU A 6 -4.58 2.82 6.49
N HIS A 7 -3.71 3.82 6.69
CA HIS A 7 -2.39 3.84 6.08
C HIS A 7 -1.53 2.66 6.53
N SER A 8 -1.48 2.41 7.85
CA SER A 8 -0.75 1.27 8.43
C SER A 8 -1.26 -0.08 7.90
N CYS A 9 -2.58 -0.22 7.73
CA CYS A 9 -3.18 -1.43 7.17
C CYS A 9 -2.77 -1.64 5.70
N LEU A 10 -2.87 -0.60 4.87
CA LEU A 10 -2.47 -0.66 3.46
C LEU A 10 -0.97 -0.92 3.31
N LEU A 11 -0.14 -0.30 4.16
CA LEU A 11 1.31 -0.50 4.15
C LEU A 11 1.67 -1.94 4.51
N LYS A 12 1.01 -2.51 5.53
CA LYS A 12 1.20 -3.90 5.92
C LYS A 12 0.81 -4.87 4.79
N LEU A 13 -0.33 -4.63 4.14
CA LEU A 13 -0.75 -5.41 2.96
C LEU A 13 0.26 -5.32 1.82
N ALA A 14 0.79 -4.12 1.54
CA ALA A 14 1.81 -3.92 0.51
C ALA A 14 3.12 -4.65 0.82
N LEU A 15 3.56 -4.64 2.09
CA LEU A 15 4.73 -5.40 2.53
C LEU A 15 4.50 -6.92 2.44
N GLU A 16 3.30 -7.40 2.77
CA GLU A 16 2.94 -8.81 2.59
C GLU A 16 2.99 -9.21 1.11
N CYS A 17 2.50 -8.36 0.21
CA CYS A 17 2.60 -8.61 -1.23
C CYS A 17 4.07 -8.67 -1.69
N LYS A 18 4.89 -7.72 -1.24
CA LYS A 18 6.34 -7.71 -1.52
C LYS A 18 7.03 -8.98 -1.01
N HIS A 19 6.72 -9.44 0.21
CA HIS A 19 7.27 -10.68 0.77
C HIS A 19 6.85 -11.94 0.02
N LYS A 20 5.68 -11.92 -0.63
CA LYS A 20 5.23 -13.00 -1.53
C LYS A 20 5.91 -12.98 -2.90
N GLY A 21 6.79 -12.01 -3.16
CA GLY A 21 7.49 -11.85 -4.43
C GLY A 21 6.65 -11.17 -5.52
N LEU A 22 5.54 -10.53 -5.16
CA LEU A 22 4.74 -9.76 -6.12
C LEU A 22 5.47 -8.48 -6.51
N SER A 23 5.33 -8.11 -7.78
CA SER A 23 5.81 -6.83 -8.30
C SER A 23 4.97 -5.67 -7.73
N GLN A 24 5.46 -4.44 -7.85
CA GLN A 24 4.72 -3.25 -7.39
C GLN A 24 3.33 -3.16 -8.06
N SER A 25 3.26 -3.39 -9.37
CA SER A 25 2.01 -3.38 -10.14
C SER A 25 1.03 -4.46 -9.67
N GLU A 26 1.52 -5.70 -9.47
CA GLU A 26 0.69 -6.81 -9.01
C GLU A 26 0.19 -6.59 -7.57
N SER A 27 1.01 -5.98 -6.72
CA SER A 27 0.63 -5.58 -5.36
C SER A 27 -0.47 -4.52 -5.39
N LEU A 28 -0.35 -3.53 -6.29
CA LEU A 28 -1.34 -2.49 -6.51
C LEU A 28 -2.68 -3.06 -6.95
N ASP A 29 -2.68 -3.96 -7.93
CA ASP A 29 -3.90 -4.60 -8.44
C ASP A 29 -4.55 -5.50 -7.39
N SER A 30 -3.75 -6.29 -6.66
CA SER A 30 -4.22 -7.15 -5.59
C SER A 30 -4.88 -6.37 -4.46
N ILE A 31 -4.25 -5.26 -4.02
CA ILE A 31 -4.78 -4.43 -2.94
C ILE A 31 -5.99 -3.61 -3.41
N ASN A 32 -5.98 -3.08 -4.64
CA ASN A 32 -7.15 -2.41 -5.22
C ASN A 32 -8.35 -3.34 -5.30
N THR A 33 -8.15 -4.58 -5.75
CA THR A 33 -9.23 -5.59 -5.80
C THR A 33 -9.74 -5.92 -4.40
N ARG A 34 -8.86 -6.07 -3.42
CA ARG A 34 -9.22 -6.41 -2.04
C ARG A 34 -9.91 -5.27 -1.28
N MET A 35 -9.53 -4.02 -1.58
CA MET A 35 -10.02 -2.81 -0.90
C MET A 35 -11.00 -2.01 -1.76
N HIS A 36 -11.56 -2.63 -2.81
CA HIS A 36 -12.42 -1.98 -3.78
C HIS A 36 -13.61 -1.29 -3.10
N GLY A 37 -13.68 0.04 -3.23
CA GLY A 37 -14.72 0.88 -2.61
C GLY A 37 -14.53 1.18 -1.11
N ILE A 38 -13.51 0.62 -0.46
CA ILE A 38 -13.17 0.89 0.94
C ILE A 38 -12.10 1.97 1.03
N CYS A 39 -11.00 1.81 0.30
CA CYS A 39 -9.91 2.77 0.27
C CYS A 39 -9.79 3.41 -1.12
N SER A 40 -9.39 4.67 -1.16
CA SER A 40 -9.13 5.36 -2.42
C SER A 40 -7.93 4.73 -3.15
N PRO A 41 -7.99 4.55 -4.49
CA PRO A 41 -6.86 4.02 -5.26
C PRO A 41 -5.59 4.86 -5.10
N PHE A 42 -5.73 6.17 -4.85
CA PHE A 42 -4.61 7.05 -4.54
C PHE A 42 -3.88 6.61 -3.25
N ARG A 43 -4.63 6.24 -2.21
CA ARG A 43 -4.08 5.79 -0.91
C ARG A 43 -3.35 4.47 -1.04
N ILE A 44 -3.94 3.55 -1.80
CA ILE A 44 -3.36 2.25 -2.09
C ILE A 44 -2.03 2.43 -2.83
N SER A 45 -2.00 3.28 -3.85
CA SER A 45 -0.77 3.61 -4.58
C SER A 45 0.31 4.18 -3.68
N GLN A 46 -0.03 5.11 -2.77
CA GLN A 46 0.92 5.69 -1.83
C GLN A 46 1.52 4.65 -0.87
N ALA A 47 0.70 3.76 -0.31
CA ALA A 47 1.16 2.71 0.58
C ALA A 47 2.02 1.67 -0.14
N VAL A 48 1.65 1.30 -1.37
CA VAL A 48 2.44 0.40 -2.21
C VAL A 48 3.77 1.04 -2.58
N ASP A 49 3.79 2.30 -3.02
CA ASP A 49 5.05 2.97 -3.32
C ASP A 49 5.96 3.08 -2.09
N THR A 50 5.41 3.38 -0.91
CA THR A 50 6.17 3.41 0.35
C THR A 50 6.76 2.04 0.70
N ALA A 51 6.03 0.94 0.50
CA ALA A 51 6.54 -0.41 0.77
C ALA A 51 7.67 -0.84 -0.18
N PHE A 52 7.65 -0.38 -1.44
CA PHE A 52 8.65 -0.72 -2.45
C PHE A 52 9.83 0.25 -2.44
N HIS A 53 9.60 1.52 -2.11
CA HIS A 53 10.56 2.61 -2.08
C HIS A 53 10.47 3.41 -0.76
N PRO A 54 10.81 2.80 0.39
CA PRO A 54 10.72 3.47 1.70
C PRO A 54 11.57 4.74 1.79
N GLU A 55 12.63 4.82 0.98
CA GLU A 55 13.54 5.97 0.89
C GLU A 55 12.88 7.22 0.26
N ARG A 56 11.80 7.05 -0.50
CA ARG A 56 11.09 8.16 -1.15
C ARG A 56 10.02 8.80 -0.26
N CYS A 57 9.56 8.10 0.78
CA CYS A 57 8.55 8.59 1.70
C CYS A 57 8.91 8.24 3.16
N PRO A 58 9.95 8.87 3.73
CA PRO A 58 10.33 8.66 5.14
C PRO A 58 9.31 9.20 6.15
N ASP A 59 8.42 10.10 5.72
CA ASP A 59 7.38 10.72 6.56
C ASP A 59 6.11 9.85 6.74
N LEU A 60 6.04 8.70 6.05
CA LEU A 60 4.87 7.80 6.02
C LEU A 60 5.16 6.38 6.54
N ILE A 61 6.30 6.18 7.21
CA ILE A 61 6.65 4.95 7.94
C ILE A 61 6.23 5.08 9.40
#